data_AF-A0A7V8WS04-F1
#
_entry.id   AF-A0A7V8WS04-F1
#
_cell.length_a   1.000
_cell.length_b   1.000
_cell.length_c   1.000
_cell.angle_alpha   90.00
_cell.angle_beta   90.00
_cell.angle_gamma   90.00
#
_symmetry.space_group_name_H-M   'P 1'
#
loop_
_entity.id
_entity.type
_entity.pdbx_description
1 polymer ?
#
loop_
_entity_poly.entity_id
_entity_poly.type
_entity_poly.pdbx_seq_one_letter_code
_entity_poly.pdbx_strand_id
1 'polypeptide(L)'
;MSAGEITLRDLVAWEPRLRATGQIAALDREVDWVVTARASDPALPTLRGGELILLPRRVFSAIGRPLPLLLDELAGLAGQPVAGVVVDVEPPVATALPVLTVEAITPELEGELNRLLTTRHGDLL
;
A
#
# COMPACT_ATOMS: atom_id res chain seq x y z
N MET A 1 8.63 -17.45 -16.96
CA MET A 1 8.45 -18.15 -15.67
C MET A 1 7.77 -17.14 -14.76
N SER A 2 6.49 -17.33 -14.42
CA SER A 2 5.85 -16.47 -13.40
C SER A 2 6.56 -16.79 -12.10
N ALA A 3 7.28 -15.82 -11.53
CA ALA A 3 7.59 -15.86 -10.12
C ALA A 3 6.26 -16.02 -9.37
N GLY A 4 6.22 -16.81 -8.29
CA GLY A 4 5.01 -16.89 -7.48
C GLY A 4 4.54 -15.47 -7.12
N GLU A 5 3.33 -15.12 -7.52
CA GLU A 5 2.76 -13.80 -7.30
C GLU A 5 2.55 -13.61 -5.78
N ILE A 6 3.22 -12.62 -5.19
CA ILE A 6 3.03 -12.26 -3.78
C ILE A 6 1.78 -11.41 -3.67
N THR A 7 0.85 -11.77 -2.78
CA THR A 7 -0.40 -11.02 -2.56
C THR A 7 -0.35 -10.15 -1.31
N LEU A 8 -1.29 -9.20 -1.18
CA LEU A 8 -1.48 -8.45 0.07
C LEU A 8 -1.79 -9.37 1.26
N ARG A 9 -2.46 -10.51 1.01
CA ARG A 9 -2.73 -11.53 2.02
C ARG A 9 -1.43 -12.11 2.57
N ASP A 10 -0.48 -12.42 1.70
CA ASP A 10 0.84 -12.93 2.11
C ASP A 10 1.61 -11.89 2.89
N LEU A 11 1.59 -10.64 2.43
CA LEU A 11 2.26 -9.54 3.11
C LEU A 11 1.74 -9.33 4.54
N VAL A 12 0.41 -9.35 4.74
CA VAL A 12 -0.21 -9.27 6.08
C VAL A 12 0.15 -10.48 6.94
N ALA A 13 0.30 -11.67 6.36
CA ALA A 13 0.72 -12.86 7.09
C ALA A 13 2.19 -12.80 7.54
N TRP A 14 3.05 -12.12 6.79
CA TRP A 14 4.49 -12.02 7.08
C TRP A 14 4.87 -10.80 7.93
N GLU A 15 4.14 -9.69 7.80
CA GLU A 15 4.37 -8.46 8.56
C GLU A 15 3.27 -8.26 9.62
N PRO A 16 3.50 -8.65 10.88
CA PRO A 16 2.48 -8.61 11.93
C PRO A 16 2.04 -7.20 12.33
N ARG A 17 2.80 -6.16 11.94
CA ARG A 17 2.40 -4.76 12.15
C ARG A 17 1.27 -4.35 11.20
N LEU A 18 1.14 -4.99 10.04
CA LEU A 18 0.09 -4.71 9.08
C LEU A 18 -1.20 -5.44 9.46
N ARG A 19 -2.33 -4.73 9.35
CA ARG A 19 -3.66 -5.30 9.57
C ARG A 19 -4.54 -4.99 8.38
N ALA A 20 -5.22 -6.01 7.87
CA ALA A 20 -6.23 -5.80 6.85
C ALA A 20 -7.51 -5.21 7.46
N THR A 21 -8.06 -4.19 6.81
CA THR A 21 -9.36 -3.62 7.13
C THR A 21 -10.29 -3.74 5.92
N GLY A 22 -11.56 -4.06 6.14
CA GLY A 22 -12.54 -4.19 5.05
C GLY A 22 -12.58 -5.54 4.34
N GLN A 23 -12.68 -5.53 3.01
CA GLN A 23 -13.01 -6.70 2.19
C GLN A 23 -11.84 -7.68 2.03
N ILE A 24 -11.94 -8.86 2.65
CA ILE A 24 -10.93 -9.94 2.62
C ILE A 24 -10.58 -10.40 1.20
N ALA A 25 -11.54 -10.38 0.27
CA ALA A 25 -11.31 -10.75 -1.14
C ALA A 25 -10.40 -9.76 -1.88
N ALA A 26 -10.29 -8.52 -1.38
CA ALA A 26 -9.43 -7.50 -1.97
C ALA A 26 -7.94 -7.72 -1.61
N LEU A 27 -7.64 -8.66 -0.71
CA LEU A 27 -6.28 -9.04 -0.31
C LEU A 27 -5.59 -9.99 -1.30
N ASP A 28 -6.31 -10.53 -2.27
CA ASP A 28 -5.74 -11.42 -3.28
C ASP A 28 -5.08 -10.62 -4.43
N ARG A 29 -4.99 -9.30 -4.31
CA ARG A 29 -4.24 -8.45 -5.23
C ARG A 29 -2.74 -8.64 -5.04
N GLU A 30 -2.04 -8.70 -6.17
CA GLU A 30 -0.58 -8.79 -6.24
C GLU A 30 0.08 -7.52 -5.72
N VAL A 31 1.21 -7.68 -5.04
CA VAL A 31 2.04 -6.60 -4.52
C VAL A 31 3.50 -6.84 -4.88
N ASP A 32 4.04 -5.92 -5.66
CA ASP A 32 5.42 -6.01 -6.17
C ASP A 32 6.38 -5.09 -5.43
N TRP A 33 5.87 -3.93 -5.00
CA TRP A 33 6.70 -2.87 -4.46
C TRP A 33 5.94 -1.98 -3.49
N VAL A 34 6.65 -1.34 -2.57
CA VAL A 34 6.11 -0.39 -1.61
C VAL A 34 6.69 0.99 -1.86
N VAL A 35 5.84 2.02 -1.87
CA VAL A 35 6.24 3.42 -2.01
C VAL A 35 5.57 4.30 -0.97
N THR A 36 6.30 5.26 -0.40
CA THR A 36 5.72 6.25 0.52
C THR A 36 5.29 7.51 -0.22
N ALA A 37 4.06 7.95 0.01
CA ALA A 37 3.57 9.25 -0.43
C ALA A 37 4.34 10.39 0.24
N ARG A 38 4.57 11.47 -0.49
CA ARG A 38 5.29 12.67 -0.05
C ARG A 38 4.34 13.86 0.03
N ALA A 39 4.64 14.77 0.96
CA ALA A 39 3.91 16.04 1.10
C ALA A 39 4.36 17.12 0.09
N SER A 40 5.20 16.76 -0.88
CA SER A 40 5.73 17.61 -1.95
C SER A 40 5.26 17.10 -3.29
N ASP A 41 5.14 17.97 -4.29
CA ASP A 41 4.81 17.60 -5.67
C ASP A 41 6.06 17.02 -6.39
N PRO A 42 5.98 15.84 -7.05
CA PRO A 42 4.85 14.92 -7.08
C PRO A 42 4.71 14.09 -5.78
N ALA A 43 3.47 14.00 -5.30
CA ALA A 43 3.15 13.30 -4.06
C ALA A 43 3.49 11.80 -4.14
N LEU A 44 3.45 11.22 -5.34
CA LEU A 44 3.84 9.84 -5.60
C LEU A 44 4.91 9.79 -6.69
N PRO A 45 5.84 8.83 -6.61
CA PRO A 45 6.68 8.52 -7.75
C PRO A 45 5.83 8.00 -8.93
N THR A 46 6.43 7.90 -10.11
CA THR A 46 5.81 7.22 -11.24
C THR A 46 5.52 5.78 -10.88
N LEU A 47 4.24 5.41 -10.86
CA LEU A 47 3.78 4.05 -10.64
C LEU A 47 4.03 3.21 -11.90
N ARG A 48 4.10 1.90 -11.70
CA ARG A 48 4.32 0.84 -12.71
C ARG A 48 3.24 -0.24 -12.63
N GLY A 49 2.46 -0.29 -11.55
CA GLY A 49 1.47 -1.33 -11.24
C GLY A 49 1.96 -2.23 -10.12
N GLY A 50 1.04 -2.72 -9.28
CA GLY A 50 1.37 -3.61 -8.16
C GLY A 50 1.93 -2.88 -6.94
N GLU A 51 1.90 -1.54 -6.88
CA GLU A 51 2.40 -0.81 -5.73
C GLU A 51 1.46 -0.82 -4.54
N LEU A 52 2.02 -1.04 -3.36
CA LEU A 52 1.40 -0.71 -2.08
C LEU A 52 1.86 0.68 -1.64
N ILE A 53 0.92 1.60 -1.47
CA ILE A 53 1.23 2.99 -1.13
C ILE A 53 1.17 3.17 0.39
N LEU A 54 2.28 3.57 1.01
CA LEU A 54 2.26 4.06 2.39
C LEU A 54 1.78 5.52 2.37
N LEU A 55 0.67 5.80 3.04
CA LEU A 55 0.07 7.13 3.12
C LEU A 55 0.01 7.58 4.59
N PRO A 56 1.09 8.18 5.11
CA PRO A 56 1.13 8.69 6.48
C PRO A 56 0.14 9.82 6.72
N ARG A 57 -0.42 9.91 7.93
CA ARG A 57 -1.28 11.02 8.37
C ARG A 57 -0.68 12.38 8.12
N ARG A 58 0.61 12.54 8.42
CA ARG A 58 1.35 13.79 8.21
C ARG A 58 1.32 14.25 6.74
N VAL A 59 1.24 13.32 5.78
CA VAL A 59 1.24 13.64 4.35
C VAL A 59 -0.12 14.16 3.91
N PHE A 60 -1.20 13.40 4.11
CA PHE A 60 -2.52 13.87 3.71
C PHE A 60 -3.03 15.07 4.52
N SER A 61 -2.61 15.20 5.78
CA SER A 61 -2.88 16.42 6.55
C SER A 61 -2.19 17.65 5.96
N ALA A 62 -0.96 17.50 5.46
CA ALA A 62 -0.22 18.60 4.82
C ALA A 62 -0.79 18.97 3.45
N ILE A 63 -1.29 17.98 2.69
CA ILE A 63 -1.99 18.19 1.42
C ILE A 63 -3.34 18.91 1.63
N GLY A 64 -3.93 18.81 2.82
CA GLY A 64 -5.21 19.44 3.16
C GLY A 64 -6.42 18.77 2.52
N ARG A 65 -6.29 17.51 2.07
CA ARG A 65 -7.37 16.72 1.49
C ARG A 65 -7.81 15.61 2.44
N PRO A 66 -9.12 15.33 2.56
CA PRO A 66 -9.62 14.19 3.32
C PRO A 66 -9.10 12.86 2.77
N LEU A 67 -8.80 11.91 3.66
CA LEU A 67 -8.33 10.57 3.28
C LEU A 67 -9.26 9.86 2.26
N PRO A 68 -10.60 9.84 2.39
CA PRO A 68 -11.47 9.20 1.41
C PRO A 68 -11.26 9.70 -0.02
N LEU A 69 -11.10 11.01 -0.20
CA LEU A 69 -10.89 11.61 -1.51
C LEU A 69 -9.56 11.15 -2.12
N LEU A 70 -8.50 11.07 -1.32
CA LEU A 70 -7.20 10.58 -1.78
C LEU A 70 -7.25 9.09 -2.16
N LEU A 71 -8.01 8.29 -1.42
CA LEU A 71 -8.21 6.87 -1.75
C LEU A 71 -8.98 6.72 -3.07
N ASP A 72 -10.00 7.55 -3.31
CA ASP A 72 -10.76 7.55 -4.57
C ASP A 72 -9.89 8.00 -5.75
N GLU A 73 -9.03 9.00 -5.56
CA GLU A 73 -8.05 9.44 -6.56
C GLU A 73 -7.07 8.33 -6.92
N LEU A 74 -6.53 7.63 -5.91
CA LEU A 74 -5.67 6.46 -6.10
C LEU A 74 -6.39 5.32 -6.82
N ALA A 75 -7.66 5.07 -6.47
CA ALA A 75 -8.49 4.05 -7.09
C ALA A 75 -8.77 4.37 -8.56
N GLY A 76 -8.91 5.66 -8.87
CA GLY A 76 -9.20 6.20 -10.20
C GLY A 76 -7.97 6.40 -11.10
N LEU A 77 -6.76 6.05 -10.65
CA LEU A 77 -5.56 6.12 -11.47
C LEU A 77 -5.69 5.19 -12.69
N ALA A 78 -6.04 5.80 -13.82
CA ALA A 78 -6.25 5.09 -15.08
C ALA A 78 -4.91 4.50 -15.57
N GLY A 79 -4.82 3.17 -15.58
CA GLY A 79 -3.80 2.44 -16.33
C GLY A 79 -2.91 1.49 -15.53
N GLN A 80 -2.84 1.61 -14.19
CA GLN A 80 -2.02 0.72 -13.36
C GLN A 80 -2.67 0.49 -12.00
N PRO A 81 -3.13 -0.74 -11.69
CA PRO A 81 -3.79 -1.00 -10.42
C PRO A 81 -2.78 -0.89 -9.30
N VAL A 82 -2.98 0.11 -8.43
CA VAL A 82 -2.39 0.14 -7.09
C VAL A 82 -2.87 -1.11 -6.36
N ALA A 83 -1.94 -1.86 -5.76
CA ALA A 83 -2.24 -3.05 -4.99
C ALA A 83 -3.15 -2.69 -3.82
N GLY A 84 -2.77 -1.66 -3.06
CA GLY A 84 -3.56 -1.10 -1.97
C GLY A 84 -2.89 0.10 -1.31
N VAL A 85 -3.42 0.51 -0.16
CA VAL A 85 -2.88 1.63 0.61
C VAL A 85 -2.68 1.21 2.07
N VAL A 86 -1.58 1.62 2.69
CA VAL A 86 -1.35 1.52 4.13
C VAL A 86 -1.54 2.89 4.77
N VAL A 87 -2.30 2.96 5.85
CA VAL A 87 -2.51 4.18 6.64
C VAL A 87 -2.18 3.94 8.12
N ASP A 88 -1.81 5.01 8.82
CA ASP A 88 -1.56 5.04 10.28
C ASP A 88 -2.72 5.70 11.05
N VAL A 89 -3.93 5.60 10.49
CA VAL A 89 -5.18 6.10 11.06
C VAL A 89 -6.29 5.08 10.85
N GLU A 90 -7.42 5.26 11.55
CA GLU A 90 -8.62 4.50 11.27
C GLU A 90 -9.08 4.76 9.81
N PRO A 91 -9.23 3.71 8.99
CA PRO A 91 -9.59 3.86 7.60
C PRO A 91 -11.11 4.08 7.45
N PRO A 92 -11.56 4.68 6.33
CA PRO A 92 -12.97 4.79 6.02
C PRO A 92 -13.62 3.41 5.81
N VAL A 93 -14.89 3.25 6.17
CA VAL A 93 -15.61 1.96 6.12
C VAL A 93 -15.82 1.42 4.70
N ALA A 94 -15.94 2.31 3.71
CA ALA A 94 -16.17 1.96 2.32
C ALA A 94 -15.11 2.60 1.43
N THR A 95 -14.19 1.79 0.92
CA THR A 95 -13.11 2.23 0.03
C THR A 95 -13.07 1.33 -1.19
N ALA A 96 -12.81 1.90 -2.36
CA ALA A 96 -12.66 1.14 -3.61
C ALA A 96 -11.32 0.37 -3.70
N LEU A 97 -10.35 0.76 -2.88
CA LEU A 97 -9.04 0.12 -2.75
C LEU A 97 -8.94 -0.65 -1.43
N PRO A 98 -8.19 -1.77 -1.39
CA PRO A 98 -7.80 -2.39 -0.14
C PRO A 98 -7.02 -1.40 0.72
N VAL A 99 -7.42 -1.27 1.98
CA VAL A 99 -6.72 -0.45 2.96
C VAL A 99 -6.20 -1.34 4.08
N LEU A 100 -4.88 -1.29 4.27
CA LEU A 100 -4.19 -1.87 5.41
C LEU A 100 -3.93 -0.77 6.44
N THR A 101 -3.87 -1.15 7.71
CA THR A 101 -3.52 -0.27 8.80
C THR A 101 -2.24 -0.72 9.48
N VAL A 102 -1.53 0.26 10.04
CA VAL A 102 -0.37 0.07 10.91
C VAL A 102 -0.45 1.08 12.04
N GLU A 103 0.18 0.80 13.18
CA GLU A 103 0.21 1.76 14.30
C GLU A 103 0.90 3.07 13.93
N ALA A 104 2.00 3.00 13.19
CA ALA A 104 2.73 4.16 12.69
C ALA A 104 3.50 3.84 11.40
N ILE A 105 3.49 4.76 10.45
CA ILE A 105 4.36 4.69 9.26
C ILE A 105 5.69 5.39 9.58
N THR A 106 6.68 4.59 9.94
CA THR A 106 8.06 5.05 10.21
C THR A 106 8.84 5.26 8.90
N PRO A 107 9.94 6.03 8.91
CA PRO A 107 10.79 6.21 7.73
C PRO A 107 11.41 4.91 7.18
N GLU A 108 11.59 3.90 8.04
CA GLU A 108 12.23 2.63 7.70
C GLU A 108 11.25 1.62 7.08
N LEU A 109 9.95 1.78 7.35
CA LEU A 109 8.92 0.79 7.00
C LEU A 109 8.92 0.46 5.49
N GLU A 110 9.06 1.46 4.63
CA GLU A 110 9.15 1.25 3.17
C GLU A 110 10.32 0.31 2.82
N GLY A 111 11.50 0.56 3.38
CA GLY A 111 12.69 -0.24 3.12
C GLY A 111 12.59 -1.66 3.71
N GLU A 112 11.95 -1.80 4.87
CA GLU A 112 11.68 -3.09 5.50
C GLU A 112 10.74 -3.95 4.65
N LEU A 113 9.63 -3.38 4.18
CA LEU A 113 8.66 -4.09 3.35
C LEU A 113 9.24 -4.44 1.97
N ASN A 114 9.96 -3.51 1.32
CA ASN A 114 10.61 -3.81 0.04
C ASN A 114 11.68 -4.90 0.16
N ARG A 115 12.44 -4.93 1.28
CA ARG A 115 13.39 -6.02 1.56
C ARG A 115 12.67 -7.35 1.77
N LEU A 116 11.55 -7.35 2.48
CA LEU A 116 10.71 -8.55 2.67
C LEU A 116 10.20 -9.07 1.32
N LEU A 117 9.59 -8.22 0.50
CA LEU A 117 9.10 -8.57 -0.84
C LEU A 117 10.23 -9.13 -1.72
N THR A 118 11.38 -8.44 -1.76
CA THR A 118 12.54 -8.90 -2.55
C THR A 118 13.06 -10.26 -2.10
N THR A 119 13.15 -10.48 -0.78
CA THR A 119 13.61 -11.77 -0.22
C THR A 119 12.64 -12.90 -0.60
N ARG A 120 11.34 -12.66 -0.45
CA ARG A 120 10.30 -13.66 -0.76
C ARG A 120 10.16 -13.94 -2.24
N HIS A 121 10.32 -12.94 -3.11
CA HIS A 121 10.39 -13.18 -4.55
C HIS A 121 11.60 -14.05 -4.93
N GLY A 122 12.73 -13.89 -4.25
CA GLY A 122 13.90 -14.75 -4.43
C GLY A 122 13.66 -16.20 -4.01
N ASP A 123 12.88 -16.44 -2.95
CA ASP A 123 12.52 -17.78 -2.49
C ASP A 123 11.55 -18.53 -3.43
N LEU A 124 10.87 -17.81 -4.34
CA LEU A 124 9.84 -18.33 -5.25
C LEU A 124 10.36 -18.67 -6.66
N LEU A 125 11.66 -18.45 -6.93
CA LEU A 125 12.34 -18.72 -8.21
C LEU A 125 13.16 -20.01 -8.19
#